data_AF-A0A7K5XAS2-F1
#
_entry.id   AF-A0A7K5XAS2-F1
#
_cell.length_a   1.000
_cell.length_b   1.000
_cell.length_c   1.000
_cell.angle_alpha   90.00
_cell.angle_beta   90.00
_cell.angle_gamma   90.00
#
_symmetry.space_group_name_H-M   'P 1'
#
loop_
_entity.id
_entity.type
_entity.pdbx_description
1 polymer ?
#
loop_
_entity_poly.entity_id
_entity_poly.type
_entity_poly.pdbx_seq_one_letter_code
_entity_poly.pdbx_strand_id
1 'polypeptide(L)'
;MAFDLEEYLGSAFRDKLRLQTVRTCDAATLLPSTRLLRKRREVAEVERALQSQREEFRQRMERLAQRRQQLGQREEELRHVVLKFDAFLKASAARQERVLRRAGEARVGGQGAETTRLRRELEGLLQLRERLARRLRSLRGFEDYLQGVLARTGQFQDVAAMLAHFGALGGVRAALVQQGEDGQERLAQGRELLRRYQEEAGSQLLRTEDELTRLRERLEAARRDVLQEESRWAHIQSAVAQKTLLLGQIKLAVLNLFQLATARFNVPADVALEDTEAQLDTVLLCMRDLAALCPELHPREPGLCPQGLPAATSTQPLCQGGARVPPGQE
;
A
#
# COMPACT_ATOMS: atom_id res chain seq x y z
N MET A 1 11.36 22.39 109.90
CA MET A 1 11.00 21.93 111.26
C MET A 1 12.14 21.06 111.76
N ALA A 2 13.22 21.68 112.25
CA ALA A 2 14.30 20.94 112.88
C ALA A 2 13.74 20.41 114.22
N PHE A 3 13.53 19.10 114.31
CA PHE A 3 13.37 18.47 115.61
C PHE A 3 14.73 18.58 116.28
N ASP A 4 14.84 19.43 117.30
CA ASP A 4 16.05 19.53 118.12
C ASP A 4 16.19 18.24 118.92
N LEU A 5 16.80 17.26 118.26
CA LEU A 5 17.05 15.92 118.77
C LEU A 5 17.82 16.00 120.09
N GLU A 6 18.65 17.04 120.23
CA GLU A 6 19.42 17.34 121.44
C GLU A 6 18.53 17.74 122.63
N GLU A 7 17.47 18.53 122.43
CA GLU A 7 16.52 18.87 123.49
C GLU A 7 15.66 17.68 123.91
N TYR A 8 15.21 16.87 122.94
CA TYR A 8 14.41 15.67 123.20
C TYR A 8 15.23 14.56 123.87
N LEU A 9 16.46 14.32 123.43
CA LEU A 9 17.37 13.38 124.08
C LEU A 9 17.77 13.90 125.46
N GLY A 10 18.03 15.20 125.61
CA GLY A 10 18.36 15.83 126.88
C GLY A 10 17.24 15.77 127.93
N SER A 11 15.98 15.87 127.51
CA SER A 11 14.80 15.71 128.40
C SER A 11 14.53 14.24 128.72
N ALA A 12 14.57 13.34 127.73
CA ALA A 12 14.36 11.91 127.92
C ALA A 12 15.46 11.25 128.78
N PHE A 13 16.71 11.72 128.68
CA PHE A 13 17.79 11.28 129.57
C PHE A 13 17.61 11.80 131.00
N ARG A 14 17.19 13.07 131.17
CA ARG A 14 16.89 13.64 132.49
C ARG A 14 15.75 12.91 133.20
N ASP A 15 14.71 12.52 132.48
CA ASP A 15 13.59 11.76 133.05
C ASP A 15 13.96 10.32 133.40
N LYS A 16 14.85 9.68 132.63
CA LYS A 16 15.31 8.30 132.91
C LYS A 16 16.38 8.20 134.00
N LEU A 17 17.12 9.28 134.28
CA LEU A 17 18.13 9.36 135.35
C LEU A 17 17.53 9.66 136.74
N ARG A 18 16.23 9.99 136.84
CA ARG A 18 15.52 10.03 138.11
C ARG A 18 15.38 8.60 138.64
N LEU A 19 16.43 8.14 139.32
CA LEU A 19 16.49 6.88 140.03
C LEU A 19 15.17 6.68 140.80
N GLN A 20 14.53 5.54 140.58
CA GLN A 20 13.46 5.03 141.45
C GLN A 20 13.98 5.06 142.89
N THR A 21 13.60 6.09 143.65
CA THR A 21 13.99 6.24 145.04
C THR A 21 13.36 5.08 145.81
N VAL A 22 14.22 4.12 146.17
CA VAL A 22 13.94 3.02 147.09
C VAL A 22 13.36 3.60 148.38
N ARG A 23 12.15 3.16 148.75
CA ARG A 23 11.44 3.60 149.96
C ARG A 23 12.32 3.39 151.20
N THR A 24 12.65 4.48 151.90
CA THR A 24 13.24 4.42 153.24
C THR A 24 12.11 4.29 154.26
N CYS A 25 11.88 3.09 154.81
CA CYS A 25 11.06 2.91 156.02
C CYS A 25 11.95 3.04 157.26
N ASP A 26 11.43 3.67 158.31
CA ASP A 26 12.14 4.14 159.51
C ASP A 26 13.11 3.11 160.12
N ALA A 27 14.40 3.44 160.05
CA ALA A 27 15.49 2.63 160.57
C ALA A 27 15.87 3.03 162.00
N ALA A 28 14.91 2.97 162.93
CA ALA A 28 15.15 3.29 164.34
C ALA A 28 15.29 2.06 165.27
N THR A 29 14.98 0.83 164.82
CA THR A 29 14.82 -0.31 165.76
C THR A 29 15.49 -1.64 165.36
N LEU A 30 16.46 -1.66 164.43
CA LEU A 30 17.11 -2.91 163.96
C LEU A 30 18.64 -2.89 164.04
N LEU A 31 19.22 -4.02 164.49
CA LEU A 31 20.67 -4.25 164.66
C LEU A 31 21.49 -3.97 163.37
N PRO A 32 22.75 -3.49 163.48
CA PRO A 32 23.59 -3.13 162.34
C PRO A 32 23.81 -4.22 161.27
N SER A 33 23.80 -5.50 161.65
CA SER A 33 24.07 -6.64 160.76
C SER A 33 22.98 -6.90 159.72
N THR A 34 21.71 -6.64 160.03
CA THR A 34 20.59 -6.81 159.09
C THR A 34 20.49 -5.68 158.07
N ARG A 35 20.96 -4.46 158.38
CA ARG A 35 21.03 -3.34 157.42
C ARG A 35 21.99 -3.63 156.27
N LEU A 36 23.15 -4.21 156.58
CA LEU A 36 24.21 -4.47 155.60
C LEU A 36 23.79 -5.57 154.61
N LEU A 37 23.12 -6.62 155.09
CA LEU A 37 22.57 -7.69 154.24
C LEU A 37 21.46 -7.19 153.31
N ARG A 38 20.57 -6.31 153.80
CA ARG A 38 19.50 -5.73 152.97
C ARG A 38 20.08 -4.82 151.89
N LYS A 39 21.06 -3.98 152.23
CA LYS A 39 21.79 -3.16 151.25
C LYS A 39 22.54 -4.01 150.23
N ARG A 40 23.14 -5.14 150.62
CA ARG A 40 23.76 -6.09 149.67
C ARG A 40 22.75 -6.73 148.71
N ARG A 41 21.53 -7.05 149.17
CA ARG A 41 20.45 -7.55 148.31
C ARG A 41 19.97 -6.47 147.34
N GLU A 42 19.75 -5.24 147.82
CA GLU A 42 19.39 -4.10 146.96
C GLU A 42 20.47 -3.85 145.90
N VAL A 43 21.75 -3.91 146.27
CA VAL A 43 22.87 -3.78 145.32
C VAL A 43 22.85 -4.92 144.30
N ALA A 44 22.65 -6.18 144.72
CA ALA A 44 22.58 -7.32 143.80
C ALA A 44 21.36 -7.26 142.86
N GLU A 45 20.21 -6.76 143.32
CA GLU A 45 19.02 -6.56 142.49
C GLU A 45 19.23 -5.45 141.46
N VAL A 46 19.85 -4.33 141.88
CA VAL A 46 20.24 -3.23 140.99
C VAL A 46 21.29 -3.70 139.98
N GLU A 47 22.28 -4.50 140.40
CA GLU A 47 23.30 -5.07 139.50
C GLU A 47 22.69 -6.02 138.46
N ARG A 48 21.75 -6.87 138.85
CA ARG A 48 21.01 -7.75 137.91
C ARG A 48 20.15 -6.95 136.93
N ALA A 49 19.45 -5.92 137.40
CA ALA A 49 18.67 -5.02 136.54
C ALA A 49 19.57 -4.22 135.59
N LEU A 50 20.76 -3.83 136.02
CA LEU A 50 21.74 -3.17 135.17
C LEU A 50 22.30 -4.13 134.11
N GLN A 51 22.53 -5.40 134.46
CA GLN A 51 22.98 -6.42 133.52
C GLN A 51 21.92 -6.71 132.45
N SER A 52 20.64 -6.88 132.84
CA SER A 52 19.56 -7.08 131.86
C SER A 52 19.40 -5.87 130.93
N GLN A 53 19.48 -4.64 131.45
CA GLN A 53 19.47 -3.44 130.62
C GLN A 53 20.68 -3.36 129.67
N ARG A 54 21.86 -3.78 130.11
CA ARG A 54 23.06 -3.85 129.24
C ARG A 54 22.89 -4.88 128.13
N GLU A 55 22.30 -6.03 128.41
CA GLU A 55 22.02 -7.06 127.41
C GLU A 55 20.94 -6.62 126.41
N GLU A 56 19.85 -6.02 126.88
CA GLU A 56 18.83 -5.41 126.02
C GLU A 56 19.42 -4.31 125.13
N PHE A 57 20.29 -3.46 125.70
CA PHE A 57 20.98 -2.43 124.93
C PHE A 57 21.90 -3.04 123.87
N ARG A 58 22.66 -4.09 124.21
CA ARG A 58 23.49 -4.84 123.25
C ARG A 58 22.65 -5.43 122.11
N GLN A 59 21.57 -6.13 122.42
CA GLN A 59 20.68 -6.70 121.40
C GLN A 59 20.03 -5.62 120.53
N ARG A 60 19.63 -4.47 121.11
CA ARG A 60 19.13 -3.32 120.34
C ARG A 60 20.19 -2.75 119.42
N MET A 61 21.43 -2.61 119.89
CA MET A 61 22.55 -2.13 119.08
C MET A 61 22.89 -3.10 117.94
N GLU A 62 22.85 -4.41 118.16
CA GLU A 62 23.05 -5.42 117.13
C GLU A 62 21.95 -5.37 116.05
N ARG A 63 20.68 -5.26 116.44
CA ARG A 63 19.56 -5.10 115.50
C ARG A 63 19.69 -3.82 114.67
N LEU A 64 20.10 -2.72 115.30
CA LEU A 64 20.36 -1.45 114.61
C LEU A 64 21.56 -1.56 113.66
N ALA A 65 22.62 -2.26 114.05
CA ALA A 65 23.78 -2.51 113.20
C ALA A 65 23.39 -3.35 111.96
N GLN A 66 22.64 -4.44 112.15
CA GLN A 66 22.11 -5.25 111.05
C GLN A 66 21.20 -4.43 110.13
N ARG A 67 20.31 -3.60 110.70
CA ARG A 67 19.42 -2.73 109.91
C ARG A 67 20.20 -1.70 109.11
N ARG A 68 21.25 -1.11 109.69
CA ARG A 68 22.16 -0.18 108.98
C ARG A 68 22.85 -0.88 107.81
N GLN A 69 23.34 -2.10 108.00
CA GLN A 69 23.97 -2.88 106.94
C GLN A 69 22.99 -3.21 105.80
N GLN A 70 21.77 -3.63 106.12
CA GLN A 70 20.71 -3.89 105.13
C GLN A 70 20.32 -2.62 104.35
N LEU A 71 20.23 -1.48 105.04
CA LEU A 71 19.95 -0.20 104.38
C LEU A 71 21.10 0.22 103.45
N GLY A 72 22.35 -0.01 103.86
CA GLY A 72 23.53 0.24 103.01
C GLY A 72 23.51 -0.61 101.73
N GLN A 73 23.23 -1.92 101.84
CA GLN A 73 23.12 -2.80 100.67
C GLN A 73 21.99 -2.37 99.73
N ARG A 74 20.82 -2.02 100.27
CA ARG A 74 19.70 -1.51 99.45
C ARG A 74 20.04 -0.17 98.79
N GLU A 75 20.79 0.68 99.47
CA GLU A 75 21.26 1.94 98.87
C GLU A 75 22.22 1.66 97.71
N GLU A 76 23.14 0.72 97.85
CA GLU A 76 24.06 0.30 96.77
C GLU A 76 23.31 -0.33 95.58
N GLU A 77 22.32 -1.19 95.84
CA GLU A 77 21.43 -1.75 94.82
C GLU A 77 20.68 -0.65 94.06
N LEU A 78 20.09 0.30 94.79
CA LEU A 78 19.40 1.45 94.19
C LEU A 78 20.36 2.33 93.39
N ARG A 79 21.57 2.60 93.90
CA ARG A 79 22.61 3.33 93.16
C ARG A 79 22.96 2.61 91.86
N HIS A 80 23.10 1.29 91.88
CA HIS A 80 23.40 0.51 90.68
C HIS A 80 22.25 0.55 89.67
N VAL A 81 21.00 0.48 90.14
CA VAL A 81 19.80 0.60 89.32
C VAL A 81 19.69 2.00 88.70
N VAL A 82 19.95 3.07 89.47
CA VAL A 82 19.97 4.45 88.96
C VAL A 82 21.04 4.61 87.87
N LEU A 83 22.25 4.10 88.09
CA LEU A 83 23.30 4.14 87.06
C LEU A 83 22.92 3.39 85.78
N LYS A 84 22.25 2.24 85.90
CA LYS A 84 21.71 1.50 84.74
C LYS A 84 20.62 2.29 84.03
N PHE A 85 19.71 2.94 84.76
CA PHE A 85 18.68 3.79 84.17
C PHE A 85 19.28 5.02 83.49
N ASP A 86 20.27 5.68 84.09
CA ASP A 86 20.96 6.81 83.47
C ASP A 86 21.68 6.39 82.19
N ALA A 87 22.35 5.23 82.20
CA ALA A 87 22.97 4.67 81.01
C ALA A 87 21.93 4.36 79.92
N PHE A 88 20.77 3.82 80.29
CA PHE A 88 19.65 3.59 79.38
C PHE A 88 19.08 4.89 78.81
N LEU A 89 18.86 5.91 79.65
CA LEU A 89 18.37 7.22 79.22
C LEU A 89 19.35 7.89 78.26
N LYS A 90 20.66 7.86 78.57
CA LYS A 90 21.71 8.36 77.67
C LYS A 90 21.72 7.59 76.34
N ALA A 91 21.60 6.26 76.38
CA ALA A 91 21.54 5.45 75.17
C ALA A 91 20.26 5.71 74.35
N SER A 92 19.12 5.90 75.00
CA SER A 92 17.84 6.23 74.37
C SER A 92 17.87 7.62 73.73
N ALA A 93 18.36 8.64 74.45
CA ALA A 93 18.56 9.98 73.93
C ALA A 93 19.50 9.99 72.72
N ALA A 94 20.63 9.26 72.79
CA ALA A 94 21.54 9.09 71.65
C ALA A 94 20.88 8.38 70.46
N ARG A 95 19.99 7.41 70.68
CA ARG A 95 19.19 6.78 69.62
C ARG A 95 18.19 7.77 69.01
N GLN A 96 17.46 8.52 69.83
CA GLN A 96 16.51 9.54 69.37
C GLN A 96 17.22 10.62 68.54
N GLU A 97 18.37 11.11 69.01
CA GLU A 97 19.17 12.10 68.29
C GLU A 97 19.65 11.56 66.93
N ARG A 98 20.11 10.31 66.86
CA ARG A 98 20.48 9.68 65.58
C ARG A 98 19.30 9.58 64.61
N VAL A 99 18.11 9.22 65.10
CA VAL A 99 16.90 9.13 64.28
C VAL A 99 16.51 10.53 63.78
N LEU A 100 16.54 11.55 64.64
CA LEU A 100 16.23 12.93 64.27
C LEU A 100 17.25 13.49 63.27
N ARG A 101 18.54 13.23 63.45
CA ARG A 101 19.59 13.63 62.50
C ARG A 101 19.38 12.96 61.14
N ARG A 102 19.17 11.64 61.10
CA ARG A 102 18.87 10.91 59.85
C ARG A 102 17.59 11.41 59.16
N ALA A 103 16.54 11.70 59.94
CA ALA A 103 15.31 12.28 59.41
C ALA A 103 15.53 13.69 58.86
N GLY A 104 16.33 14.51 59.54
CA GLY A 104 16.72 15.85 59.09
C GLY A 104 17.54 15.81 57.80
N GLU A 105 18.58 14.98 57.75
CA GLU A 105 19.42 14.76 56.56
C GLU A 105 18.60 14.23 55.38
N ALA A 106 17.70 13.27 55.61
CA ALA A 106 16.81 12.75 54.57
C ALA A 106 15.82 13.82 54.05
N ARG A 107 15.30 14.68 54.93
CA ARG A 107 14.43 15.81 54.54
C ARG A 107 15.19 16.85 53.72
N VAL A 108 16.37 17.26 54.15
CA VAL A 108 17.22 18.21 53.41
C VAL A 108 17.66 17.62 52.07
N GLY A 109 17.99 16.33 52.02
CA GLY A 109 18.31 15.61 50.79
C GLY A 109 17.12 15.51 49.83
N GLY A 110 15.93 15.18 50.33
CA GLY A 110 14.69 15.12 49.56
C GLY A 110 14.30 16.49 48.98
N GLN A 111 14.31 17.54 49.81
CA GLN A 111 14.09 18.92 49.38
C GLN A 111 15.16 19.38 48.38
N GLY A 112 16.42 19.00 48.57
CA GLY A 112 17.50 19.25 47.61
C GLY A 112 17.27 18.57 46.25
N ALA A 113 16.80 17.33 46.24
CA ALA A 113 16.47 16.60 45.02
C ALA A 113 15.25 17.20 44.30
N GLU A 114 14.22 17.59 45.04
CA GLU A 114 13.02 18.25 44.48
C GLU A 114 13.35 19.63 43.92
N THR A 115 14.11 20.44 44.67
CA THR A 115 14.54 21.76 44.21
C THR A 115 15.43 21.67 42.96
N THR A 116 16.30 20.67 42.86
CA THR A 116 17.10 20.45 41.63
C THR A 116 16.27 19.94 40.46
N ARG A 117 15.26 19.09 40.68
CA ARG A 117 14.31 18.67 39.63
C ARG A 117 13.52 19.86 39.09
N LEU A 118 12.90 20.63 39.98
CA LEU A 118 12.11 21.81 39.60
C LEU A 118 12.98 22.86 38.89
N ARG A 119 14.23 23.05 39.29
CA ARG A 119 15.18 23.93 38.58
C ARG A 119 15.45 23.46 37.15
N ARG A 120 15.65 22.16 36.93
CA ARG A 120 15.85 21.60 35.57
C ARG A 120 14.62 21.77 34.69
N GLU A 121 13.43 21.57 35.24
CA GLU A 121 12.16 21.78 34.51
C GLU A 121 11.97 23.25 34.14
N LEU A 122 12.24 24.17 35.07
CA LEU A 122 12.26 25.61 34.81
C LEU A 122 13.25 25.98 33.71
N GLU A 123 14.48 25.46 33.76
CA GLU A 123 15.49 25.67 32.71
C GLU A 123 15.00 25.15 31.35
N GLY A 124 14.39 23.96 31.30
CA GLY A 124 13.82 23.40 30.07
C GLY A 124 12.69 24.26 29.49
N LEU A 125 11.79 24.75 30.33
CA LEU A 125 10.70 25.64 29.92
C LEU A 125 11.22 27.00 29.43
N LEU A 126 12.23 27.56 30.09
CA LEU A 126 12.88 28.80 29.67
C LEU A 126 13.55 28.63 28.30
N GLN A 127 14.26 27.52 28.06
CA GLN A 127 14.83 27.21 26.76
C GLN A 127 13.77 27.07 25.67
N LEU A 128 12.64 26.40 25.96
CA LEU A 128 11.53 26.28 25.02
C LEU A 128 10.92 27.65 24.69
N ARG A 129 10.68 28.48 25.71
CA ARG A 129 10.23 29.86 25.54
C ARG A 129 11.20 30.66 24.68
N GLU A 130 12.50 30.56 24.91
CA GLU A 130 13.51 31.24 24.10
C GLU A 130 13.50 30.75 22.65
N ARG A 131 13.40 29.45 22.41
CA ARG A 131 13.30 28.89 21.04
C ARG A 131 12.07 29.41 20.32
N LEU A 132 10.92 29.43 20.98
CA LEU A 132 9.68 30.00 20.43
C LEU A 132 9.83 31.51 20.19
N ALA A 133 10.42 32.25 21.13
CA ALA A 133 10.67 33.68 20.97
C ALA A 133 11.61 33.98 19.81
N ARG A 134 12.63 33.14 19.56
CA ARG A 134 13.51 33.27 18.38
C ARG A 134 12.73 33.02 17.08
N ARG A 135 11.86 32.00 17.05
CA ARG A 135 10.98 31.73 15.90
C ARG A 135 10.00 32.86 15.62
N LEU A 136 9.36 33.42 16.67
CA LEU A 136 8.48 34.57 16.53
C LEU A 136 9.25 35.80 16.03
N ARG A 137 10.46 36.05 16.55
CA ARG A 137 11.33 37.13 16.05
C ARG A 137 11.68 36.95 14.58
N SER A 138 12.01 35.73 14.13
CA SER A 138 12.27 35.48 12.72
C SER A 138 11.03 35.64 11.84
N LEU A 139 9.84 35.39 12.37
CA LEU A 139 8.58 35.53 11.64
C LEU A 139 8.08 36.97 11.55
N ARG A 140 8.55 37.86 12.44
CA ARG A 140 8.11 39.25 12.53
C ARG A 140 8.30 40.04 11.24
N GLY A 141 9.39 39.80 10.51
CA GLY A 141 9.62 40.44 9.21
C GLY A 141 8.56 40.08 8.16
N PHE A 142 7.98 38.87 8.22
CA PHE A 142 6.87 38.47 7.34
C PHE A 142 5.56 39.11 7.77
N GLU A 143 5.32 39.27 9.07
CA GLU A 143 4.17 39.99 9.60
C GLU A 143 4.21 41.46 9.16
N ASP A 144 5.34 42.14 9.35
CA ASP A 144 5.55 43.54 8.94
C ASP A 144 5.37 43.70 7.43
N TYR A 145 5.89 42.75 6.63
CA TYR A 145 5.70 42.73 5.18
C TYR A 145 4.22 42.57 4.80
N LEU A 146 3.51 41.60 5.40
CA LEU A 146 2.09 41.35 5.12
C LEU A 146 1.21 42.53 5.54
N GLN A 147 1.50 43.17 6.67
CA GLN A 147 0.85 44.41 7.10
C GLN A 147 1.13 45.54 6.10
N GLY A 148 2.37 45.67 5.60
CA GLY A 148 2.72 46.63 4.55
C GLY A 148 1.98 46.39 3.24
N VAL A 149 1.82 45.13 2.82
CA VAL A 149 1.02 44.75 1.65
C VAL A 149 -0.45 45.08 1.88
N LEU A 150 -1.00 44.80 3.07
CA LEU A 150 -2.38 45.11 3.43
C LEU A 150 -2.64 46.62 3.43
N ALA A 151 -1.71 47.42 3.97
CA ALA A 151 -1.79 48.88 3.94
C ALA A 151 -1.76 49.45 2.50
N ARG A 152 -0.99 48.82 1.60
CA ARG A 152 -0.92 49.24 0.19
C ARG A 152 -2.13 48.81 -0.64
N THR A 153 -2.65 47.61 -0.37
CA THR A 153 -3.79 47.06 -1.14
C THR A 153 -5.13 47.59 -0.65
N GLY A 154 -5.31 47.81 0.66
CA GLY A 154 -6.52 48.41 1.25
C GLY A 154 -7.82 47.61 1.07
N GLN A 155 -7.75 46.42 0.49
CA GLN A 155 -8.92 45.60 0.11
C GLN A 155 -9.36 44.60 1.19
N PHE A 156 -8.50 44.34 2.19
CA PHE A 156 -8.75 43.33 3.23
C PHE A 156 -8.72 43.98 4.61
N GLN A 157 -9.59 43.49 5.51
CA GLN A 157 -9.70 44.01 6.89
C GLN A 157 -8.50 43.58 7.75
N ASP A 158 -8.03 42.34 7.58
CA ASP A 158 -6.90 41.78 8.31
C ASP A 158 -6.07 40.81 7.43
N VAL A 159 -4.87 40.49 7.92
CA VAL A 159 -3.94 39.58 7.24
C VAL A 159 -4.55 38.18 7.13
N ALA A 160 -5.36 37.76 8.11
CA ALA A 160 -6.02 36.47 8.10
C ALA A 160 -7.06 36.35 6.97
N ALA A 161 -7.91 37.36 6.75
CA ALA A 161 -8.85 37.38 5.64
C ALA A 161 -8.15 37.41 4.28
N MET A 162 -7.04 38.14 4.16
CA MET A 162 -6.21 38.13 2.95
C MET A 162 -5.68 36.71 2.66
N LEU A 163 -5.08 36.05 3.65
CA LEU A 163 -4.56 34.70 3.52
C LEU A 163 -5.67 33.68 3.23
N ALA A 164 -6.83 33.81 3.86
CA ALA A 164 -7.99 32.97 3.60
C ALA A 164 -8.49 33.14 2.15
N HIS A 165 -8.53 34.36 1.63
CA HIS A 165 -8.89 34.63 0.24
C HIS A 165 -7.90 33.99 -0.74
N PHE A 166 -6.59 34.14 -0.53
CA PHE A 166 -5.59 33.49 -1.37
C PHE A 166 -5.59 31.96 -1.22
N GLY A 167 -5.90 31.44 -0.03
CA GLY A 167 -6.11 30.01 0.19
C GLY A 167 -7.31 29.50 -0.62
N ALA A 168 -8.43 30.23 -0.60
CA ALA A 168 -9.61 29.91 -1.40
C ALA A 168 -9.30 29.98 -2.91
N LEU A 169 -8.60 31.01 -3.38
CA LEU A 169 -8.13 31.11 -4.77
C LEU A 169 -7.20 29.96 -5.17
N GLY A 170 -6.30 29.54 -4.27
CA GLY A 170 -5.45 28.37 -4.46
C GLY A 170 -6.27 27.09 -4.60
N GLY A 171 -7.29 26.91 -3.76
CA GLY A 171 -8.25 25.80 -3.86
C GLY A 171 -9.05 25.82 -5.16
N VAL A 172 -9.58 26.98 -5.56
CA VAL A 172 -10.29 27.15 -6.84
C VAL A 172 -9.37 26.86 -8.02
N ARG A 173 -8.12 27.36 -8.01
CA ARG A 173 -7.14 27.07 -9.05
C ARG A 173 -6.87 25.57 -9.16
N ALA A 174 -6.68 24.88 -8.03
CA ALA A 174 -6.49 23.44 -8.02
C ALA A 174 -7.70 22.69 -8.61
N ALA A 175 -8.92 23.09 -8.24
CA ALA A 175 -10.15 22.51 -8.79
C ALA A 175 -10.27 22.75 -10.32
N LEU A 176 -9.94 23.95 -10.80
CA LEU A 176 -9.96 24.27 -12.24
C LEU A 176 -8.92 23.47 -13.03
N VAL A 177 -7.72 23.27 -12.46
CA VAL A 177 -6.70 22.42 -13.09
C VAL A 177 -7.20 20.98 -13.21
N GLN A 178 -7.76 20.42 -12.15
CA GLN A 178 -8.36 19.08 -12.18
C GLN A 178 -9.49 18.97 -13.21
N GLN A 179 -10.41 19.93 -13.26
CA GLN A 179 -11.45 19.97 -14.28
C GLN A 179 -10.89 20.08 -15.71
N GLY A 180 -9.78 20.80 -15.88
CA GLY A 180 -9.07 20.89 -17.15
C GLY A 180 -8.46 19.55 -17.57
N GLU A 181 -7.83 18.85 -16.64
CA GLU A 181 -7.27 17.49 -16.85
C GLU A 181 -8.40 16.50 -17.20
N ASP A 182 -9.48 16.46 -16.41
CA ASP A 182 -10.66 15.62 -16.69
C ASP A 182 -11.25 15.92 -18.08
N GLY A 183 -11.32 17.20 -18.46
CA GLY A 183 -11.78 17.63 -19.77
C GLY A 183 -10.86 17.14 -20.90
N GLN A 184 -9.55 17.23 -20.71
CA GLN A 184 -8.56 16.72 -21.66
C GLN A 184 -8.64 15.21 -21.81
N GLU A 185 -8.83 14.46 -20.73
CA GLU A 185 -9.00 13.01 -20.78
C GLU A 185 -10.26 12.62 -21.57
N ARG A 186 -11.40 13.30 -21.33
CA ARG A 186 -12.63 13.07 -22.10
C ARG A 186 -12.44 13.36 -23.59
N LEU A 187 -11.73 14.44 -23.92
CA LEU A 187 -11.39 14.77 -25.31
C LEU A 187 -10.47 13.73 -25.94
N ALA A 188 -9.47 13.23 -25.21
CA ALA A 188 -8.57 12.18 -25.67
C ALA A 188 -9.33 10.88 -25.93
N GLN A 189 -10.24 10.48 -25.02
CA GLN A 189 -11.11 9.32 -25.20
C GLN A 189 -12.02 9.49 -26.43
N GLY A 190 -12.64 10.66 -26.60
CA GLY A 190 -13.48 10.95 -27.77
C GLY A 190 -12.69 10.90 -29.09
N ARG A 191 -11.46 11.41 -29.11
CA ARG A 191 -10.57 11.33 -30.28
C ARG A 191 -10.18 9.90 -30.61
N GLU A 192 -9.88 9.09 -29.60
CA GLU A 192 -9.55 7.67 -29.80
C GLU A 192 -10.74 6.89 -30.35
N LEU A 193 -11.95 7.13 -29.84
CA LEU A 193 -13.16 6.53 -30.40
C LEU A 193 -13.38 6.95 -31.85
N LEU A 194 -13.24 8.23 -32.17
CA LEU A 194 -13.37 8.72 -33.55
C LEU A 194 -12.33 8.08 -34.48
N ARG A 195 -11.08 7.95 -34.02
CA ARG A 195 -10.02 7.29 -34.79
C ARG A 195 -10.38 5.85 -35.11
N ARG A 196 -10.86 5.09 -34.12
CA ARG A 196 -11.32 3.70 -34.31
C ARG A 196 -12.45 3.62 -35.33
N TYR A 197 -13.47 4.47 -35.21
CA TYR A 197 -14.55 4.51 -36.19
C TYR A 197 -14.05 4.83 -37.60
N GLN A 198 -13.09 5.74 -37.75
CA GLN A 198 -12.49 6.06 -39.05
C GLN A 198 -11.68 4.88 -39.62
N GLU A 199 -10.90 4.19 -38.79
CA GLU A 199 -10.14 3.00 -39.18
C GLU A 199 -11.07 1.85 -39.59
N GLU A 200 -12.15 1.62 -38.84
CA GLU A 200 -13.17 0.62 -39.14
C GLU A 200 -13.92 0.94 -40.44
N ALA A 201 -14.38 2.19 -40.60
CA ALA A 201 -15.05 2.64 -41.82
C ALA A 201 -14.13 2.58 -43.04
N GLY A 202 -12.86 2.99 -42.89
CA GLY A 202 -11.85 2.88 -43.94
C GLY A 202 -11.59 1.42 -44.33
N SER A 203 -11.50 0.52 -43.34
CA SER A 203 -11.32 -0.91 -43.59
C SER A 203 -12.53 -1.52 -44.30
N GLN A 204 -13.74 -1.10 -43.96
CA GLN A 204 -14.95 -1.56 -44.65
C GLN A 204 -15.00 -1.05 -46.09
N LEU A 205 -14.64 0.21 -46.33
CA LEU A 205 -14.59 0.81 -47.66
C LEU A 205 -13.57 0.10 -48.54
N LEU A 206 -12.38 -0.21 -48.03
CA LEU A 206 -11.39 -0.99 -48.77
C LEU A 206 -11.91 -2.39 -49.12
N ARG A 207 -12.60 -3.07 -48.19
CA ARG A 207 -13.21 -4.39 -48.47
C ARG A 207 -14.27 -4.31 -49.56
N THR A 208 -15.14 -3.31 -49.55
CA THR A 208 -16.17 -3.17 -50.58
C THR A 208 -15.55 -2.78 -51.92
N GLU A 209 -14.50 -1.95 -51.94
CA GLU A 209 -13.73 -1.64 -53.14
C GLU A 209 -13.08 -2.90 -53.73
N ASP A 210 -12.43 -3.72 -52.90
CA ASP A 210 -11.85 -5.01 -53.30
C ASP A 210 -12.90 -5.99 -53.86
N GLU A 211 -14.10 -6.00 -53.28
CA GLU A 211 -15.22 -6.80 -53.81
C GLU A 211 -15.70 -6.26 -55.17
N LEU A 212 -15.81 -4.94 -55.31
CA LEU A 212 -16.20 -4.30 -56.56
C LEU A 212 -15.19 -4.55 -57.68
N THR A 213 -13.88 -4.47 -57.40
CA THR A 213 -12.84 -4.77 -58.39
C THR A 213 -12.91 -6.23 -58.83
N ARG A 214 -13.03 -7.18 -57.90
CA ARG A 214 -13.22 -8.61 -58.22
C ARG A 214 -14.46 -8.88 -59.07
N LEU A 215 -15.58 -8.21 -58.77
CA LEU A 215 -16.80 -8.36 -59.56
C LEU A 215 -16.65 -7.76 -60.96
N ARG A 216 -15.96 -6.63 -61.10
CA ARG A 216 -15.64 -6.04 -62.41
C ARG A 216 -14.75 -6.95 -63.25
N GLU A 217 -13.70 -7.51 -62.66
CA GLU A 217 -12.82 -8.46 -63.34
C GLU A 217 -13.58 -9.70 -63.86
N ARG A 218 -14.47 -10.27 -63.03
CA ARG A 218 -15.34 -11.39 -63.43
C ARG A 218 -16.26 -11.03 -64.57
N LEU A 219 -16.86 -9.84 -64.52
CA LEU A 219 -17.74 -9.35 -65.57
C LEU A 219 -16.98 -9.11 -66.88
N GLU A 220 -15.77 -8.53 -66.81
CA GLU A 220 -14.91 -8.36 -67.99
C GLU A 220 -14.46 -9.70 -68.57
N ALA A 221 -14.11 -10.68 -67.74
CA ALA A 221 -13.78 -12.03 -68.19
C ALA A 221 -14.96 -12.67 -68.93
N ALA A 222 -16.15 -12.65 -68.33
CA ALA A 222 -17.36 -13.17 -68.97
C ALA A 222 -17.69 -12.45 -70.29
N ARG A 223 -17.50 -11.13 -70.37
CA ARG A 223 -17.66 -10.37 -71.62
C ARG A 223 -16.64 -10.79 -72.68
N ARG A 224 -15.38 -11.00 -72.30
CA ARG A 224 -14.34 -11.48 -73.23
C ARG A 224 -14.71 -12.86 -73.78
N ASP A 225 -15.19 -13.77 -72.93
CA ASP A 225 -15.61 -15.10 -73.34
C ASP A 225 -16.80 -15.04 -74.31
N VAL A 226 -17.82 -14.24 -74.01
CA VAL A 226 -18.98 -14.03 -74.90
C VAL A 226 -18.54 -13.48 -76.26
N LEU A 227 -17.69 -12.44 -76.28
CA LEU A 227 -17.17 -11.89 -77.53
C LEU A 227 -16.38 -12.92 -78.35
N GLN A 228 -15.61 -13.79 -77.68
CA GLN A 228 -14.91 -14.89 -78.37
C GLN A 228 -15.89 -15.86 -79.01
N GLU A 229 -16.92 -16.31 -78.29
CA GLU A 229 -17.92 -17.23 -78.83
C GLU A 229 -18.77 -16.59 -79.93
N GLU A 230 -19.14 -15.31 -79.80
CA GLU A 230 -19.81 -14.54 -80.85
C GLU A 230 -18.95 -14.44 -82.11
N SER A 231 -17.65 -14.19 -81.95
CA SER A 231 -16.75 -14.14 -83.11
C SER A 231 -16.67 -15.50 -83.80
N ARG A 232 -16.53 -16.60 -83.05
CA ARG A 232 -16.53 -17.96 -83.62
C ARG A 232 -17.84 -18.26 -84.35
N TRP A 233 -18.97 -17.90 -83.75
CA TRP A 233 -20.28 -18.06 -84.36
C TRP A 233 -20.41 -17.28 -85.67
N ALA A 234 -19.97 -16.02 -85.71
CA ALA A 234 -19.96 -15.22 -86.93
C ALA A 234 -19.08 -15.84 -88.03
N HIS A 235 -17.94 -16.43 -87.69
CA HIS A 235 -17.09 -17.14 -88.64
C HIS A 235 -17.79 -18.38 -89.22
N ILE A 236 -18.46 -19.17 -88.36
CA ILE A 236 -19.24 -20.34 -88.79
C ILE A 236 -20.38 -19.88 -89.72
N GLN A 237 -21.12 -18.84 -89.36
CA GLN A 237 -22.19 -18.30 -90.20
C GLN A 237 -21.68 -17.83 -91.55
N SER A 238 -20.57 -17.09 -91.59
CA SER A 238 -19.94 -16.67 -92.85
C SER A 238 -19.52 -17.87 -93.71
N ALA A 239 -18.93 -18.90 -93.10
CA ALA A 239 -18.52 -20.11 -93.80
C ALA A 239 -19.73 -20.88 -94.36
N VAL A 240 -20.83 -20.97 -93.60
CA VAL A 240 -22.09 -21.57 -94.07
C VAL A 240 -22.66 -20.75 -95.23
N ALA A 241 -22.75 -19.42 -95.11
CA ALA A 241 -23.25 -18.56 -96.18
C ALA A 241 -22.43 -18.71 -97.47
N GLN A 242 -21.09 -18.79 -97.37
CA GLN A 242 -20.21 -19.05 -98.53
C GLN A 242 -20.47 -20.44 -99.15
N LYS A 243 -20.57 -21.49 -98.33
CA LYS A 243 -20.87 -22.85 -98.83
C LYS A 243 -22.26 -22.93 -99.47
N THR A 244 -23.27 -22.30 -98.88
CA THR A 244 -24.63 -22.22 -99.44
C THR A 244 -24.64 -21.45 -100.76
N LEU A 245 -23.88 -20.35 -100.86
CA LEU A 245 -23.74 -19.61 -102.12
C LEU A 245 -23.06 -20.46 -103.21
N LEU A 246 -21.93 -21.11 -102.89
CA LEU A 246 -21.24 -22.00 -103.82
C LEU A 246 -22.14 -23.15 -104.28
N LEU A 247 -22.87 -23.77 -103.35
CA LEU A 247 -23.85 -24.80 -103.69
C LEU A 247 -24.92 -24.25 -104.64
N GLY A 248 -25.49 -23.07 -104.35
CA GLY A 248 -26.44 -22.41 -105.25
C GLY A 248 -25.88 -22.10 -106.64
N GLN A 249 -24.63 -21.64 -106.73
CA GLN A 249 -23.93 -21.41 -107.99
C GLN A 249 -23.72 -22.72 -108.78
N ILE A 250 -23.31 -23.80 -108.11
CA ILE A 250 -23.17 -25.13 -108.72
C ILE A 250 -24.53 -25.60 -109.23
N LYS A 251 -25.58 -25.54 -108.40
CA LYS A 251 -26.94 -25.93 -108.80
C LYS A 251 -27.42 -25.16 -110.03
N LEU A 252 -27.19 -23.84 -110.07
CA LEU A 252 -27.57 -23.01 -111.22
C LEU A 252 -26.76 -23.34 -112.47
N ALA A 253 -25.45 -23.55 -112.35
CA ALA A 253 -24.59 -23.95 -113.47
C ALA A 253 -25.01 -25.31 -114.05
N VAL A 254 -25.32 -26.29 -113.18
CA VAL A 254 -25.85 -27.60 -113.56
C VAL A 254 -27.18 -27.44 -114.29
N LEU A 255 -28.13 -26.68 -113.73
CA LEU A 255 -29.43 -26.44 -114.35
C LEU A 255 -29.29 -25.78 -115.73
N ASN A 256 -28.42 -24.79 -115.86
CA ASN A 256 -28.14 -24.13 -117.14
C ASN A 256 -27.56 -25.09 -118.19
N LEU A 257 -26.62 -25.97 -117.79
CA LEU A 257 -26.06 -26.99 -118.67
C LEU A 257 -27.10 -28.04 -119.07
N PHE A 258 -27.95 -28.48 -118.14
CA PHE A 258 -29.06 -29.40 -118.38
C PHE A 258 -30.07 -28.82 -119.37
N GLN A 259 -30.46 -27.56 -119.19
CA GLN A 259 -31.35 -26.86 -120.12
C GLN A 259 -30.72 -26.73 -121.51
N LEU A 260 -29.42 -26.44 -121.60
CA LEU A 260 -28.72 -26.38 -122.89
C LEU A 260 -28.67 -27.75 -123.58
N ALA A 261 -28.39 -28.82 -122.84
CA ALA A 261 -28.32 -30.17 -123.37
C ALA A 261 -29.69 -30.67 -123.85
N THR A 262 -30.72 -30.51 -123.03
CA THR A 262 -32.11 -30.90 -123.39
C THR A 262 -32.62 -30.09 -124.59
N ALA A 263 -32.32 -28.79 -124.67
CA ALA A 263 -32.69 -27.95 -125.82
C ALA A 263 -31.96 -28.31 -127.12
N ARG A 264 -30.70 -28.76 -127.08
CA ARG A 264 -29.92 -29.11 -128.28
C ARG A 264 -30.16 -30.54 -128.76
N PHE A 265 -30.41 -31.48 -127.86
CA PHE A 265 -30.59 -32.90 -128.18
C PHE A 265 -32.07 -33.32 -128.25
N ASN A 266 -33.03 -32.40 -128.02
CA ASN A 266 -34.47 -32.67 -127.97
C ASN A 266 -34.84 -33.86 -127.06
N VAL A 267 -34.14 -34.00 -125.93
CA VAL A 267 -34.39 -35.09 -124.97
C VAL A 267 -35.55 -34.67 -124.05
N PRO A 268 -36.69 -35.39 -124.05
CA PRO A 268 -37.78 -35.12 -123.12
C PRO A 268 -37.41 -35.69 -121.75
N ALA A 269 -36.91 -34.84 -120.86
CA ALA A 269 -36.53 -35.26 -119.51
C ALA A 269 -37.44 -34.57 -118.48
N ASP A 270 -38.37 -35.33 -117.90
CA ASP A 270 -39.23 -34.93 -116.78
C ASP A 270 -38.44 -35.04 -115.47
N VAL A 271 -37.40 -34.20 -115.33
CA VAL A 271 -36.50 -34.18 -114.17
C VAL A 271 -36.86 -32.98 -113.28
N ALA A 272 -36.99 -33.23 -111.98
CA ALA A 272 -37.34 -32.20 -111.00
C ALA A 272 -36.27 -31.09 -110.94
N LEU A 273 -36.72 -29.83 -110.82
CA LEU A 273 -35.86 -28.64 -110.83
C LEU A 273 -34.82 -28.64 -109.69
N GLU A 274 -35.13 -29.27 -108.57
CA GLU A 274 -34.29 -29.30 -107.36
C GLU A 274 -33.30 -30.49 -107.31
N ASP A 275 -33.48 -31.48 -108.19
CA ASP A 275 -32.64 -32.69 -108.20
C ASP A 275 -31.43 -32.50 -109.12
N THR A 276 -30.37 -31.95 -108.54
CA THR A 276 -29.14 -31.65 -109.27
C THR A 276 -28.33 -32.87 -109.67
N GLU A 277 -28.49 -33.99 -108.96
CA GLU A 277 -27.79 -35.23 -109.28
C GLU A 277 -28.37 -35.84 -110.57
N ALA A 278 -29.71 -35.93 -110.66
CA ALA A 278 -30.39 -36.40 -111.87
C ALA A 278 -30.16 -35.48 -113.08
N GLN A 279 -30.06 -34.15 -112.87
CA GLN A 279 -29.70 -33.19 -113.93
C GLN A 279 -28.26 -33.38 -114.43
N LEU A 280 -27.32 -33.68 -113.55
CA LEU A 280 -25.94 -33.99 -113.94
C LEU A 280 -25.85 -35.31 -114.70
N ASP A 281 -26.57 -36.35 -114.28
CA ASP A 281 -26.57 -37.66 -114.94
C ASP A 281 -27.05 -37.58 -116.38
N THR A 282 -28.09 -36.77 -116.64
CA THR A 282 -28.62 -36.53 -117.98
C THR A 282 -27.66 -35.70 -118.85
N VAL A 283 -27.01 -34.66 -118.29
CA VAL A 283 -25.93 -33.93 -118.98
C VAL A 283 -24.76 -34.85 -119.34
N LEU A 284 -24.38 -35.73 -118.41
CA LEU A 284 -23.30 -36.68 -118.57
C LEU A 284 -23.63 -37.74 -119.64
N LEU A 285 -24.88 -38.20 -119.72
CA LEU A 285 -25.35 -39.06 -120.81
C LEU A 285 -25.20 -38.36 -122.16
N CYS A 286 -25.71 -37.12 -122.29
CA CYS A 286 -25.60 -36.34 -123.52
C CYS A 286 -24.14 -36.10 -123.94
N MET A 287 -23.26 -35.82 -122.97
CA MET A 287 -21.82 -35.65 -123.20
C MET A 287 -21.14 -36.94 -123.68
N ARG A 288 -21.53 -38.10 -123.12
CA ARG A 288 -21.04 -39.41 -123.57
C ARG A 288 -21.52 -39.76 -124.95
N ASP A 289 -22.78 -39.47 -125.26
CA ASP A 289 -23.36 -39.67 -126.60
C ASP A 289 -22.66 -38.80 -127.64
N LEU A 290 -22.42 -37.51 -127.33
CA LEU A 290 -21.58 -36.64 -128.14
C LEU A 290 -20.17 -37.19 -128.35
N ALA A 291 -19.51 -37.65 -127.28
CA ALA A 291 -18.16 -38.20 -127.35
C ALA A 291 -18.10 -39.51 -128.17
N ALA A 292 -19.18 -40.30 -128.18
CA ALA A 292 -19.32 -41.49 -129.02
C ALA A 292 -19.58 -41.14 -130.50
N LEU A 293 -20.25 -40.02 -130.80
CA LEU A 293 -20.49 -39.52 -132.15
C LEU A 293 -19.29 -38.76 -132.76
N CYS A 294 -18.48 -38.09 -131.94
CA CYS A 294 -17.27 -37.36 -132.36
C CYS A 294 -16.25 -38.19 -133.19
N PRO A 295 -15.96 -39.47 -132.88
CA PRO A 295 -15.10 -40.30 -133.73
C PRO A 295 -15.76 -40.71 -135.06
N GLU A 296 -17.10 -40.67 -135.17
CA GLU A 296 -17.79 -40.90 -136.45
C GLU A 296 -17.75 -39.68 -137.38
N LEU A 297 -17.48 -38.48 -136.83
CA LEU A 297 -17.41 -37.22 -137.58
C LEU A 297 -15.98 -36.75 -137.93
N HIS A 298 -14.93 -37.46 -137.49
CA HIS A 298 -13.53 -37.17 -137.83
C HIS A 298 -12.97 -38.13 -138.90
N PRO A 299 -12.77 -37.69 -140.16
CA PRO A 299 -11.84 -38.34 -141.08
C PRO A 299 -10.39 -37.97 -140.72
N ARG A 300 -9.60 -38.99 -140.34
CA ARG A 300 -8.13 -39.13 -140.40
C ARG A 300 -7.27 -37.90 -140.75
N GLU A 301 -6.40 -37.47 -139.82
CA GLU A 301 -5.03 -37.03 -140.12
C GLU A 301 -4.03 -37.59 -139.08
N PRO A 302 -2.79 -37.93 -139.46
CA PRO A 302 -1.78 -38.53 -138.57
C PRO A 302 -0.88 -37.48 -137.91
N GLY A 303 -0.60 -37.61 -136.61
CA GLY A 303 0.51 -36.87 -135.97
C GLY A 303 0.36 -36.62 -134.47
N LEU A 304 1.00 -37.50 -133.69
CA LEU A 304 1.63 -37.31 -132.37
C LEU A 304 1.09 -36.28 -131.35
N CYS A 305 0.83 -36.83 -130.18
CA CYS A 305 0.45 -36.25 -128.90
C CYS A 305 1.29 -35.06 -128.38
N PRO A 306 0.73 -34.31 -127.40
CA PRO A 306 1.18 -33.00 -126.94
C PRO A 306 2.10 -33.11 -125.70
N GLN A 307 2.84 -32.05 -125.37
CA GLN A 307 3.30 -31.84 -124.00
C GLN A 307 3.34 -30.36 -123.61
N GLY A 308 2.72 -30.08 -122.46
CA GLY A 308 3.31 -29.17 -121.48
C GLY A 308 2.54 -27.89 -121.20
N LEU A 309 1.69 -27.93 -120.17
CA LEU A 309 1.25 -26.76 -119.40
C LEU A 309 2.47 -25.89 -118.99
N PRO A 310 2.41 -24.55 -119.10
CA PRO A 310 3.26 -23.70 -118.29
C PRO A 310 2.67 -23.58 -116.89
N ALA A 311 3.42 -24.07 -115.90
CA ALA A 311 3.24 -23.75 -114.50
C ALA A 311 3.47 -22.24 -114.29
N ALA A 312 2.47 -21.56 -113.73
CA ALA A 312 2.62 -20.19 -113.26
C ALA A 312 3.46 -20.18 -111.97
N THR A 313 4.65 -19.62 -112.12
CA THR A 313 5.32 -18.66 -111.22
C THR A 313 4.45 -18.22 -110.03
N SER A 314 4.86 -18.56 -108.81
CA SER A 314 5.64 -17.68 -107.92
C SER A 314 4.91 -16.40 -107.49
N THR A 315 4.51 -16.33 -106.21
CA THR A 315 5.07 -15.28 -105.35
C THR A 315 5.10 -15.74 -103.89
N GLN A 316 6.30 -15.60 -103.33
CA GLN A 316 6.76 -15.94 -102.00
C GLN A 316 6.41 -14.82 -100.97
N PRO A 317 6.73 -15.03 -99.67
CA PRO A 317 6.11 -14.39 -98.52
C PRO A 317 6.84 -13.13 -98.03
N LEU A 318 6.17 -12.33 -97.20
CA LEU A 318 6.75 -11.31 -96.32
C LEU A 318 6.05 -11.45 -94.96
N CYS A 319 6.67 -12.07 -93.96
CA CYS A 319 7.65 -11.50 -93.02
C CYS A 319 7.08 -10.48 -92.02
N GLN A 320 7.05 -10.95 -90.76
CA GLN A 320 7.50 -10.28 -89.54
C GLN A 320 6.61 -9.24 -88.86
N GLY A 321 6.46 -9.43 -87.55
CA GLY A 321 5.91 -8.46 -86.62
C GLY A 321 5.85 -9.01 -85.19
N GLY A 322 6.98 -9.47 -84.66
CA GLY A 322 7.11 -9.79 -83.23
C GLY A 322 7.18 -8.50 -82.41
N ALA A 323 6.26 -8.33 -81.46
CA ALA A 323 6.33 -7.27 -80.46
C ALA A 323 6.55 -7.89 -79.08
N ARG A 324 7.67 -7.48 -78.50
CA ARG A 324 8.24 -7.83 -77.19
C ARG A 324 7.54 -6.97 -76.12
N VAL A 325 6.99 -7.59 -75.08
CA VAL A 325 6.46 -6.89 -73.89
C VAL A 325 7.51 -6.98 -72.77
N PRO A 326 7.89 -5.89 -72.10
CA PRO A 326 8.75 -5.95 -70.91
C PRO A 326 7.90 -6.09 -69.63
N PRO A 327 8.48 -6.60 -68.52
CA PRO A 327 7.80 -6.70 -67.25
C PRO A 327 7.86 -5.35 -66.50
N GLY A 328 6.71 -4.84 -66.08
CA GLY A 328 6.61 -3.75 -65.12
C GLY A 328 6.42 -4.31 -63.71
N GLN A 329 7.36 -3.99 -62.83
CA GLN A 329 7.22 -4.05 -61.39
C GLN A 329 6.48 -2.78 -60.94
N GLU A 330 5.38 -2.95 -60.22
CA GLU A 330 4.96 -2.25 -58.98
C GLU A 330 3.63 -2.85 -58.53
#